data_AF-A0A0G0WL21-F1
#
_entry.id   AF-A0A0G0WL21-F1
#
_cell.length_a   1.000
_cell.length_b   1.000
_cell.length_c   1.000
_cell.angle_alpha   90.00
_cell.angle_beta   90.00
_cell.angle_gamma   90.00
#
_symmetry.space_group_name_H-M   'P 1'
#
loop_
_entity.id
_entity.type
_entity.pdbx_description
1 polymer ?
#
loop_
_entity_poly.entity_id
_entity_poly.type
_entity_poly.pdbx_seq_one_letter_code
_entity_poly.pdbx_strand_id
1 'polypeptide(L)'
;ESLKGKQGPAFEVPGGIVNAMVDSVSGYHSHDGFPERNEKFIKGTEPREDTVHVKLKVCKTDGKLATPSDIAGGNYEEKEFFVFKEEDPTASNTAGSVNRWQEGILKWLSGQGDSHYHPPSDYCGTGNPVNVEFVNPQDQTSNMPNAFTVKFKADSSSDIVETSLEIDGTKIRSFDSQPFEHEVNLTDGIHVIKAKAKDSAGHESERAVTIGVNTSWEATPVPTVNPT
;
A
#
# COMPACT_ATOMS: atom_id res chain seq x y z
N GLU A 1 -58.96 18.24 -7.06
CA GLU A 1 -57.61 17.83 -6.60
C GLU A 1 -57.47 18.05 -5.09
N SER A 2 -57.64 17.01 -4.28
CA SER A 2 -57.74 17.11 -2.80
C SER A 2 -56.41 17.42 -2.08
N LEU A 3 -55.31 17.55 -2.82
CA LEU A 3 -53.95 17.75 -2.31
C LEU A 3 -53.29 19.04 -2.82
N LYS A 4 -54.00 19.86 -3.61
CA LYS A 4 -53.47 21.10 -4.16
C LYS A 4 -53.14 22.09 -3.04
N GLY A 5 -51.87 22.46 -2.90
CA GLY A 5 -51.40 23.45 -1.92
C GLY A 5 -51.11 22.93 -0.51
N LYS A 6 -51.22 21.62 -0.25
CA LYS A 6 -50.78 21.03 1.02
C LYS A 6 -49.29 20.69 0.94
N GLN A 7 -48.47 21.27 1.82
CA GLN A 7 -47.12 20.74 2.04
C GLN A 7 -47.24 19.32 2.58
N GLY A 8 -46.56 18.37 1.94
CA GLY A 8 -46.45 17.01 2.46
C GLY A 8 -45.76 17.03 3.83
N PRO A 9 -46.08 16.07 4.73
CA PRO A 9 -45.37 15.94 5.99
C PRO A 9 -43.86 15.80 5.74
N ALA A 10 -43.05 16.48 6.55
CA ALA A 10 -41.60 16.31 6.50
C ALA A 10 -41.26 14.87 6.91
N PHE A 11 -40.55 14.15 6.05
CA PHE A 11 -40.06 12.81 6.38
C PHE A 11 -38.82 12.95 7.25
N GLU A 12 -38.94 12.68 8.55
CA GLU A 12 -37.79 12.59 9.43
C GLU A 12 -37.06 11.28 9.16
N VAL A 13 -35.76 11.39 8.88
CA VAL A 13 -34.92 10.21 8.69
C VAL A 13 -34.84 9.44 10.01
N PRO A 14 -35.21 8.15 10.04
CA PRO A 14 -35.12 7.36 11.26
C PRO A 14 -33.71 7.37 11.84
N GLY A 15 -33.62 7.40 13.17
CA GLY A 15 -32.33 7.28 13.86
C GLY A 15 -31.60 5.99 13.46
N GLY A 16 -30.28 6.08 13.30
CA GLY A 16 -29.46 4.94 12.87
C GLY A 16 -29.37 4.76 11.36
N ILE A 17 -29.96 5.65 10.55
CA ILE A 17 -29.68 5.74 9.12
C ILE A 17 -28.60 6.79 8.87
N VAL A 18 -27.57 6.41 8.12
CA VAL A 18 -26.50 7.30 7.66
C VAL A 18 -26.53 7.43 6.15
N ASN A 19 -25.92 8.49 5.61
CA ASN A 19 -25.63 8.58 4.19
C ASN A 19 -24.14 8.27 3.97
N ALA A 20 -23.81 7.59 2.89
CA ALA A 20 -22.43 7.38 2.45
C ALA A 20 -22.32 7.56 0.93
N MET A 21 -21.19 8.08 0.48
CA MET A 21 -20.85 8.12 -0.94
C MET A 21 -20.32 6.74 -1.34
N VAL A 22 -20.89 6.20 -2.40
CA VAL A 22 -20.53 4.88 -2.92
C VAL A 22 -20.13 4.99 -4.38
N ASP A 23 -19.18 4.15 -4.77
CA ASP A 23 -18.81 3.95 -6.16
C ASP A 23 -20.02 3.47 -6.98
N SER A 24 -20.22 4.06 -8.15
CA SER A 24 -21.41 3.79 -8.97
C SER A 24 -21.40 2.42 -9.63
N VAL A 25 -20.23 1.81 -9.82
CA VAL A 25 -20.04 0.51 -10.46
C VAL A 25 -20.15 -0.61 -9.42
N SER A 26 -19.38 -0.53 -8.35
CA SER A 26 -19.25 -1.60 -7.35
C SER A 26 -20.27 -1.51 -6.20
N GLY A 27 -20.72 -0.28 -5.88
CA GLY A 27 -21.50 0.00 -4.67
C GLY A 27 -20.67 -0.03 -3.37
N TYR A 28 -19.34 -0.16 -3.45
CA TYR A 28 -18.43 0.00 -2.32
C TYR A 28 -18.19 1.48 -1.99
N HIS A 29 -17.43 1.77 -0.94
CA HIS A 29 -17.17 3.15 -0.53
C HIS A 29 -16.47 3.92 -1.66
N SER A 30 -16.92 5.15 -1.95
CA SER A 30 -16.33 6.00 -3.00
C SER A 30 -14.83 6.21 -2.80
N HIS A 31 -14.05 6.12 -3.87
CA HIS A 31 -12.59 6.30 -3.86
C HIS A 31 -12.06 6.70 -5.25
N ASP A 32 -10.78 7.05 -5.32
CA ASP A 32 -10.00 7.29 -6.56
C ASP A 32 -10.56 8.31 -7.58
N GLY A 33 -11.61 9.06 -7.21
CA GLY A 33 -12.29 10.01 -8.07
C GLY A 33 -13.23 9.35 -9.09
N PHE A 34 -13.59 8.08 -8.89
CA PHE A 34 -14.55 7.37 -9.72
C PHE A 34 -15.96 7.94 -9.59
N PRO A 35 -16.84 7.71 -10.58
CA PRO A 35 -18.23 8.17 -10.51
C PRO A 35 -18.92 7.64 -9.27
N GLU A 36 -19.45 8.54 -8.45
CA GLU A 36 -20.06 8.20 -7.15
C GLU A 36 -21.53 8.60 -7.07
N ARG A 37 -22.25 7.97 -6.14
CA ARG A 37 -23.61 8.34 -5.78
C ARG A 37 -23.82 8.27 -4.27
N ASN A 38 -24.76 9.06 -3.78
CA ASN A 38 -25.10 9.09 -2.36
C ASN A 38 -26.16 8.02 -2.05
N GLU A 39 -25.87 7.12 -1.13
CA GLU A 39 -26.78 6.06 -0.68
C GLU A 39 -27.02 6.10 0.83
N LYS A 40 -28.08 5.42 1.29
CA LYS A 40 -28.50 5.35 2.70
C LYS A 40 -28.23 3.97 3.28
N PHE A 41 -27.61 3.93 4.46
CA PHE A 41 -27.25 2.69 5.15
C PHE A 41 -27.76 2.69 6.57
N ILE A 42 -27.92 1.50 7.14
CA ILE A 42 -27.99 1.35 8.58
C ILE A 42 -26.57 1.60 9.13
N LYS A 43 -26.45 2.36 10.21
CA LYS A 43 -25.17 2.64 10.84
C LYS A 43 -24.46 1.34 11.20
N GLY A 44 -23.22 1.17 10.74
CA GLY A 44 -22.42 -0.05 10.89
C GLY A 44 -22.55 -1.06 9.75
N THR A 45 -23.40 -0.79 8.75
CA THR A 45 -23.54 -1.62 7.53
C THR A 45 -23.10 -0.86 6.27
N GLU A 46 -22.36 0.23 6.43
CA GLU A 46 -21.78 0.97 5.32
C GLU A 46 -20.80 0.08 4.54
N PRO A 47 -20.66 0.28 3.22
CA PRO A 47 -19.74 -0.49 2.42
C PRO A 47 -18.28 -0.30 2.88
N ARG A 48 -17.47 -1.33 2.65
CA ARG A 48 -16.05 -1.33 3.02
C ARG A 48 -15.21 -0.77 1.86
N GLU A 49 -13.89 -0.98 1.95
CA GLU A 49 -12.96 -0.74 0.85
C GLU A 49 -13.38 -1.53 -0.40
N ASP A 50 -13.27 -0.87 -1.55
CA ASP A 50 -13.65 -1.42 -2.84
C ASP A 50 -12.62 -2.44 -3.33
N THR A 51 -13.05 -3.68 -3.50
CA THR A 51 -12.22 -4.75 -4.07
C THR A 51 -12.61 -5.08 -5.51
N VAL A 52 -13.63 -4.42 -6.05
CA VAL A 52 -14.22 -4.71 -7.37
C VAL A 52 -13.85 -3.64 -8.38
N HIS A 53 -14.07 -2.37 -8.08
CA HIS A 53 -13.66 -1.27 -8.93
C HIS A 53 -12.36 -0.70 -8.37
N VAL A 54 -11.24 -0.88 -9.08
CA VAL A 54 -9.92 -0.60 -8.51
C VAL A 54 -9.07 0.22 -9.46
N LYS A 55 -8.17 1.02 -8.89
CA LYS A 55 -7.15 1.74 -9.63
C LYS A 55 -5.79 1.08 -9.44
N LEU A 56 -5.34 0.31 -10.43
CA LEU A 56 -4.09 -0.44 -10.36
C LEU A 56 -2.93 0.40 -10.88
N LYS A 57 -1.77 0.25 -10.21
CA LYS A 57 -0.49 0.81 -10.67
C LYS A 57 0.14 -0.18 -11.66
N VAL A 58 0.21 0.22 -12.92
CA VAL A 58 0.73 -0.60 -14.01
C VAL A 58 1.97 0.03 -14.63
N CYS A 59 2.80 -0.77 -15.24
CA CYS A 59 3.97 -0.30 -15.96
C CYS A 59 3.56 0.35 -17.28
N LYS A 60 4.24 1.47 -17.59
CA LYS A 60 4.04 2.25 -18.82
C LYS A 60 4.42 1.48 -20.09
N THR A 61 5.21 0.42 -19.96
CA THR A 61 5.83 -0.30 -21.09
C THR A 61 4.95 -1.42 -21.64
N ASP A 62 4.37 -2.24 -20.77
CA ASP A 62 3.66 -3.48 -21.16
C ASP A 62 2.28 -3.62 -20.50
N GLY A 63 1.85 -2.68 -19.67
CA GLY A 63 0.54 -2.69 -19.01
C GLY A 63 0.39 -3.74 -17.91
N LYS A 64 1.48 -4.41 -17.50
CA LYS A 64 1.51 -5.33 -16.35
C LYS A 64 1.58 -4.57 -15.03
N LEU A 65 1.41 -5.25 -13.89
CA LEU A 65 1.51 -4.62 -12.57
C LEU A 65 2.92 -4.03 -12.33
N ALA A 66 2.96 -2.82 -11.77
CA ALA A 66 4.22 -2.19 -11.38
C ALA A 66 4.78 -2.84 -10.11
N THR A 67 6.09 -3.16 -10.11
CA THR A 67 6.73 -3.72 -8.92
C THR A 67 6.79 -2.69 -7.79
N PRO A 68 6.95 -3.09 -6.51
CA PRO A 68 7.13 -2.13 -5.42
C PRO A 68 8.29 -1.15 -5.66
N SER A 69 9.37 -1.62 -6.27
CA SER A 69 10.50 -0.79 -6.73
C SER A 69 10.09 0.24 -7.79
N ASP A 70 9.31 -0.17 -8.80
CA ASP A 70 8.78 0.77 -9.81
C ASP A 70 7.85 1.81 -9.21
N ILE A 71 7.02 1.40 -8.25
CA ILE A 71 6.11 2.31 -7.54
C ILE A 71 6.90 3.33 -6.72
N ALA A 72 7.91 2.90 -5.99
CA ALA A 72 8.79 3.79 -5.23
C ALA A 72 9.56 4.77 -6.13
N GLY A 73 9.97 4.32 -7.32
CA GLY A 73 10.62 5.15 -8.33
C GLY A 73 9.70 6.06 -9.15
N GLY A 74 8.38 5.98 -8.99
CA GLY A 74 7.42 6.72 -9.82
C GLY A 74 7.31 6.22 -11.27
N ASN A 75 7.78 5.00 -11.54
CA ASN A 75 7.84 4.39 -12.87
C ASN A 75 6.56 3.62 -13.24
N TYR A 76 5.39 4.16 -12.89
CA TYR A 76 4.10 3.54 -13.15
C TYR A 76 3.10 4.56 -13.68
N GLU A 77 1.98 4.05 -14.18
CA GLU A 77 0.76 4.80 -14.44
C GLU A 77 -0.40 4.13 -13.71
N GLU A 78 -1.46 4.90 -13.42
CA GLU A 78 -2.65 4.38 -12.77
C GLU A 78 -3.71 4.10 -13.81
N LYS A 79 -4.29 2.89 -13.79
CA LYS A 79 -5.39 2.51 -14.67
C LYS A 79 -6.54 1.90 -13.88
N GLU A 80 -7.74 2.26 -14.31
CA GLU A 80 -8.99 1.70 -13.82
C GLU A 80 -9.13 0.25 -14.25
N PHE A 81 -9.66 -0.61 -13.39
CA PHE A 81 -9.99 -2.00 -13.71
C PHE A 81 -11.16 -2.50 -12.85
N PHE A 82 -11.79 -3.58 -13.33
CA PHE A 82 -12.79 -4.33 -12.60
C PHE A 82 -12.23 -5.72 -12.23
N VAL A 83 -12.14 -5.99 -10.93
CA VAL A 83 -11.66 -7.26 -10.38
C VAL A 83 -12.85 -8.06 -9.84
N PHE A 84 -13.12 -9.20 -10.46
CA PHE A 84 -14.18 -10.11 -10.03
C PHE A 84 -13.57 -11.39 -9.49
N LYS A 85 -13.59 -11.52 -8.16
CA LYS A 85 -13.10 -12.69 -7.45
C LYS A 85 -14.20 -13.22 -6.52
N GLU A 86 -14.45 -14.52 -6.59
CA GLU A 86 -15.38 -15.23 -5.75
C GLU A 86 -14.67 -16.43 -5.14
N GLU A 87 -14.80 -16.64 -3.83
CA GLU A 87 -14.34 -17.85 -3.14
C GLU A 87 -15.57 -18.65 -2.72
N ASP A 88 -15.88 -19.75 -3.41
CA ASP A 88 -17.08 -20.53 -3.16
C ASP A 88 -17.04 -21.19 -1.76
N PRO A 89 -17.85 -20.73 -0.78
CA PRO A 89 -17.82 -21.26 0.57
C PRO A 89 -18.44 -22.67 0.65
N THR A 90 -19.08 -23.14 -0.42
CA THR A 90 -19.71 -24.47 -0.51
C THR A 90 -18.87 -25.47 -1.31
N ALA A 91 -17.83 -25.00 -2.00
CA ALA A 91 -16.86 -25.90 -2.63
C ALA A 91 -16.13 -26.68 -1.52
N SER A 92 -16.17 -28.02 -1.62
CA SER A 92 -15.52 -28.89 -0.64
C SER A 92 -14.04 -28.53 -0.51
N ASN A 93 -13.50 -28.41 0.71
CA ASN A 93 -12.08 -28.16 0.96
C ASN A 93 -11.17 -29.37 0.65
N THR A 94 -11.68 -30.38 -0.06
CA THR A 94 -10.90 -31.54 -0.49
C THR A 94 -10.02 -31.16 -1.68
N ALA A 95 -8.79 -31.68 -1.70
CA ALA A 95 -7.88 -31.54 -2.83
C ALA A 95 -8.59 -32.00 -4.13
N GLY A 96 -8.75 -31.09 -5.09
CA GLY A 96 -9.41 -31.33 -6.38
C GLY A 96 -10.82 -30.74 -6.54
N SER A 97 -11.38 -30.11 -5.50
CA SER A 97 -12.59 -29.32 -5.67
C SER A 97 -12.33 -28.06 -6.49
N VAL A 98 -13.27 -27.73 -7.36
CA VAL A 98 -13.18 -26.64 -8.31
C VAL A 98 -14.19 -25.56 -7.93
N ASN A 99 -13.73 -24.32 -7.77
CA ASN A 99 -14.59 -23.17 -7.60
C ASN A 99 -15.26 -22.80 -8.95
N ARG A 100 -16.45 -23.35 -9.17
CA ARG A 100 -17.19 -23.18 -10.43
C ARG A 100 -17.68 -21.76 -10.66
N TRP A 101 -17.90 -21.00 -9.60
CA TRP A 101 -18.27 -19.59 -9.70
C TRP A 101 -17.12 -18.78 -10.28
N GLN A 102 -15.91 -18.97 -9.76
CA GLN A 102 -14.73 -18.32 -10.31
C GLN A 102 -14.47 -18.73 -11.76
N GLU A 103 -14.63 -20.01 -12.13
CA GLU A 103 -14.51 -20.44 -13.53
C GLU A 103 -15.53 -19.75 -14.44
N GLY A 104 -16.80 -19.66 -14.01
CA GLY A 104 -17.85 -18.98 -14.73
C GLY A 104 -17.54 -17.49 -14.94
N ILE A 105 -17.07 -16.82 -13.89
CA ILE A 105 -16.64 -15.41 -13.92
C ILE A 105 -15.49 -15.23 -14.91
N LEU A 106 -14.42 -16.03 -14.82
CA LEU A 106 -13.28 -15.96 -15.74
C LEU A 106 -13.69 -16.19 -17.19
N LYS A 107 -14.59 -17.15 -17.43
CA LYS A 107 -15.12 -17.39 -18.77
C LYS A 107 -15.92 -16.20 -19.28
N TRP A 108 -16.75 -15.59 -18.45
CA TRP A 108 -17.51 -14.39 -18.83
C TRP A 108 -16.60 -13.19 -19.09
N LEU A 109 -15.56 -12.98 -18.27
CA LEU A 109 -14.55 -11.95 -18.45
C LEU A 109 -13.83 -12.09 -19.79
N SER A 110 -13.46 -13.31 -20.18
CA SER A 110 -12.80 -13.57 -21.46
C SER A 110 -13.60 -13.12 -22.70
N GLY A 111 -14.93 -12.98 -22.56
CA GLY A 111 -15.81 -12.46 -23.60
C GLY A 111 -16.01 -10.94 -23.59
N GLN A 112 -15.48 -10.20 -22.61
CA GLN A 112 -15.63 -8.76 -22.52
C GLN A 112 -14.65 -8.05 -23.47
N GLY A 113 -15.16 -7.09 -24.26
CA GLY A 113 -14.34 -6.31 -25.19
C GLY A 113 -13.65 -5.09 -24.54
N ASP A 114 -14.15 -4.63 -23.40
CA ASP A 114 -13.55 -3.53 -22.65
C ASP A 114 -12.35 -4.02 -21.83
N SER A 115 -11.21 -3.35 -21.97
CA SER A 115 -9.96 -3.64 -21.27
C SER A 115 -10.06 -3.53 -19.76
N HIS A 116 -10.99 -2.75 -19.20
CA HIS A 116 -11.17 -2.64 -17.75
C HIS A 116 -11.53 -3.99 -17.11
N TYR A 117 -12.16 -4.92 -17.85
CA TYR A 117 -12.47 -6.27 -17.38
C TYR A 117 -11.28 -7.24 -17.41
N HIS A 118 -10.11 -6.79 -17.85
CA HIS A 118 -8.90 -7.60 -17.99
C HIS A 118 -7.75 -7.05 -17.14
N PRO A 119 -7.89 -7.02 -15.81
CA PRO A 119 -6.82 -6.57 -14.93
C PRO A 119 -5.58 -7.46 -15.07
N PRO A 120 -4.37 -6.87 -15.13
CA PRO A 120 -3.13 -7.64 -15.14
C PRO A 120 -2.92 -8.35 -13.80
N SER A 121 -2.45 -9.59 -13.85
CA SER A 121 -2.05 -10.37 -12.66
C SER A 121 -0.54 -10.44 -12.46
N ASP A 122 0.22 -10.28 -13.53
CA ASP A 122 1.66 -10.43 -13.53
C ASP A 122 2.34 -9.08 -13.34
N TYR A 123 3.48 -9.08 -12.66
CA TYR A 123 4.36 -7.92 -12.59
C TYR A 123 5.16 -7.74 -13.89
N CYS A 124 5.52 -6.49 -14.17
CA CYS A 124 6.34 -6.13 -15.32
C CYS A 124 7.85 -6.27 -15.05
N GLY A 125 8.62 -6.19 -16.14
CA GLY A 125 10.08 -5.99 -16.08
C GLY A 125 10.90 -7.21 -15.64
N THR A 126 12.23 -7.01 -15.64
CA THR A 126 13.23 -7.95 -15.09
C THR A 126 14.11 -7.26 -14.06
N GLY A 127 13.71 -6.06 -13.61
CA GLY A 127 14.43 -5.29 -12.60
C GLY A 127 14.27 -5.92 -11.22
N ASN A 128 15.07 -5.44 -10.27
CA ASN A 128 14.94 -5.83 -8.88
C ASN A 128 13.59 -5.31 -8.32
N PRO A 129 12.65 -6.19 -7.94
CA PRO A 129 11.33 -5.79 -7.47
C PRO A 129 11.33 -5.30 -6.01
N VAL A 130 12.41 -5.55 -5.26
CA VAL A 130 12.48 -5.28 -3.83
C VAL A 130 12.67 -3.78 -3.58
N ASN A 131 11.77 -3.21 -2.78
CA ASN A 131 11.87 -1.85 -2.26
C ASN A 131 12.02 -1.88 -0.73
N VAL A 132 12.91 -1.04 -0.20
CA VAL A 132 13.06 -0.81 1.25
C VAL A 132 12.90 0.68 1.51
N GLU A 133 11.98 1.05 2.39
CA GLU A 133 11.68 2.45 2.69
C GLU A 133 11.52 2.69 4.19
N PHE A 134 12.19 3.72 4.71
CA PHE A 134 12.06 4.11 6.11
C PHE A 134 10.77 4.90 6.35
N VAL A 135 9.99 4.44 7.32
CA VAL A 135 8.83 5.17 7.84
C VAL A 135 9.28 6.13 8.95
N ASN A 136 10.19 5.68 9.81
CA ASN A 136 10.80 6.49 10.85
C ASN A 136 12.18 5.92 11.22
N PRO A 137 13.22 6.75 11.41
CA PRO A 137 13.28 8.15 11.01
C PRO A 137 13.36 8.32 9.49
N GLN A 138 13.02 9.50 9.00
CA GLN A 138 13.27 9.87 7.61
C GLN A 138 14.71 10.34 7.43
N ASP A 139 15.21 10.31 6.18
CA ASP A 139 16.53 10.84 5.87
C ASP A 139 16.64 12.31 6.27
N GLN A 140 17.83 12.71 6.73
CA GLN A 140 18.13 14.09 7.12
C GLN A 140 17.32 14.60 8.32
N THR A 141 16.80 13.69 9.16
CA THR A 141 16.15 14.10 10.42
C THR A 141 17.19 14.55 11.44
N SER A 142 17.05 15.77 11.99
CA SER A 142 17.92 16.32 13.04
C SER A 142 17.28 16.31 14.42
N ASN A 143 18.11 16.51 15.44
CA ASN A 143 17.71 16.69 16.84
C ASN A 143 16.79 15.57 17.33
N MET A 144 17.04 14.35 16.85
CA MET A 144 16.34 13.17 17.35
C MET A 144 16.70 12.90 18.80
N PRO A 145 15.76 12.40 19.62
CA PRO A 145 16.09 11.93 20.96
C PRO A 145 17.03 10.73 20.90
N ASN A 146 17.76 10.45 21.98
CA ASN A 146 18.63 9.28 22.06
C ASN A 146 17.84 7.97 21.90
N ALA A 147 16.65 7.90 22.49
CA ALA A 147 15.76 6.75 22.40
C ALA A 147 14.61 7.00 21.41
N PHE A 148 14.49 6.13 20.40
CA PHE A 148 13.42 6.19 19.40
C PHE A 148 13.22 4.83 18.73
N THR A 149 12.09 4.69 18.03
CA THR A 149 11.77 3.48 17.26
C THR A 149 12.17 3.64 15.80
N VAL A 150 13.06 2.78 15.31
CA VAL A 150 13.28 2.62 13.87
C VAL A 150 12.18 1.75 13.30
N LYS A 151 11.52 2.23 12.24
CA LYS A 151 10.47 1.56 11.49
C LYS A 151 10.75 1.69 10.00
N PHE A 152 10.71 0.58 9.28
CA PHE A 152 10.82 0.56 7.83
C PHE A 152 9.83 -0.45 7.22
N LYS A 153 9.63 -0.35 5.92
CA LYS A 153 8.87 -1.30 5.11
C LYS A 153 9.82 -1.98 4.13
N ALA A 154 9.53 -3.23 3.81
CA ALA A 154 10.15 -3.93 2.71
C ALA A 154 9.06 -4.68 1.95
N ASP A 155 9.01 -4.46 0.64
CA ASP A 155 7.98 -4.96 -0.25
C ASP A 155 8.62 -5.46 -1.54
N SER A 156 8.12 -6.55 -2.11
CA SER A 156 8.56 -7.12 -3.39
C SER A 156 7.39 -7.79 -4.12
N SER A 157 7.57 -8.13 -5.40
CA SER A 157 6.65 -9.00 -6.15
C SER A 157 6.68 -10.46 -5.67
N SER A 158 7.61 -10.81 -4.78
CA SER A 158 7.73 -12.11 -4.12
C SER A 158 7.84 -11.94 -2.61
N ASP A 159 7.56 -12.98 -1.84
CA ASP A 159 7.60 -12.91 -0.38
C ASP A 159 8.97 -12.46 0.14
N ILE A 160 8.98 -11.50 1.06
CA ILE A 160 10.20 -11.09 1.77
C ILE A 160 10.56 -12.18 2.79
N VAL A 161 11.77 -12.73 2.69
CA VAL A 161 12.24 -13.86 3.51
C VAL A 161 13.36 -13.49 4.48
N GLU A 162 14.13 -12.44 4.19
CA GLU A 162 15.14 -11.94 5.12
C GLU A 162 15.12 -10.41 5.17
N THR A 163 15.16 -9.86 6.37
CA THR A 163 15.35 -8.42 6.58
C THR A 163 16.30 -8.15 7.73
N SER A 164 17.06 -7.06 7.64
CA SER A 164 17.98 -6.67 8.71
C SER A 164 18.13 -5.17 8.85
N LEU A 165 18.46 -4.76 10.08
CA LEU A 165 18.75 -3.38 10.47
C LEU A 165 20.22 -3.29 10.91
N GLU A 166 20.94 -2.35 10.32
CA GLU A 166 22.32 -1.99 10.64
C GLU A 166 22.38 -0.52 11.07
N ILE A 167 23.18 -0.21 12.10
CA ILE A 167 23.45 1.16 12.54
C ILE A 167 24.96 1.33 12.60
N ASP A 168 25.46 2.37 11.94
CA ASP A 168 26.89 2.67 11.82
C ASP A 168 27.74 1.47 11.36
N GLY A 169 27.18 0.68 10.43
CA GLY A 169 27.80 -0.52 9.88
C GLY A 169 27.72 -1.77 10.78
N THR A 170 27.12 -1.67 11.96
CA THR A 170 26.91 -2.82 12.86
C THR A 170 25.50 -3.35 12.72
N LYS A 171 25.35 -4.65 12.45
CA LYS A 171 24.05 -5.32 12.42
C LYS A 171 23.43 -5.38 13.83
N ILE A 172 22.29 -4.74 13.98
CA ILE A 172 21.55 -4.64 15.24
C ILE A 172 20.47 -5.71 15.34
N ARG A 173 19.75 -5.97 14.24
CA ARG A 173 18.61 -6.89 14.24
C ARG A 173 18.41 -7.58 12.90
N SER A 174 17.90 -8.82 12.95
CA SER A 174 17.23 -9.48 11.83
C SER A 174 15.73 -9.58 12.12
N PHE A 175 14.91 -9.60 11.08
CA PHE A 175 13.47 -9.82 11.20
C PHE A 175 13.05 -10.93 10.23
N ASP A 176 12.14 -11.77 10.70
CA ASP A 176 11.60 -12.90 9.93
C ASP A 176 10.18 -12.60 9.42
N SER A 177 9.54 -11.55 9.96
CA SER A 177 8.20 -11.10 9.54
C SER A 177 7.92 -9.66 9.98
N GLN A 178 6.92 -9.03 9.36
CA GLN A 178 6.44 -7.69 9.71
C GLN A 178 5.69 -7.69 11.07
N PRO A 179 5.67 -6.56 11.79
CA PRO A 179 6.25 -5.26 11.46
C PRO A 179 7.77 -5.18 11.70
N PHE A 180 8.47 -4.47 10.81
CA PHE A 180 9.92 -4.24 10.94
C PHE A 180 10.21 -3.01 11.80
N GLU A 181 10.15 -3.21 13.11
CA GLU A 181 10.33 -2.16 14.11
C GLU A 181 11.34 -2.55 15.19
N HIS A 182 12.20 -1.61 15.58
CA HIS A 182 13.15 -1.81 16.68
C HIS A 182 13.38 -0.52 17.46
N GLU A 183 13.25 -0.58 18.78
CA GLU A 183 13.64 0.52 19.66
C GLU A 183 15.16 0.55 19.79
N VAL A 184 15.74 1.72 19.59
CA VAL A 184 17.19 1.94 19.67
C VAL A 184 17.48 3.05 20.66
N ASN A 185 18.67 2.99 21.25
CA ASN A 185 19.21 4.06 22.08
C ASN A 185 20.60 4.42 21.55
N LEU A 186 20.72 5.57 20.91
CA LEU A 186 21.93 6.05 20.26
C LEU A 186 22.54 7.21 21.03
N THR A 187 23.86 7.33 20.98
CA THR A 187 24.59 8.47 21.54
C THR A 187 24.33 9.75 20.75
N ASP A 188 24.72 10.90 21.30
CA ASP A 188 24.67 12.15 20.56
C ASP A 188 25.64 12.09 19.36
N GLY A 189 25.20 12.57 18.21
CA GLY A 189 26.01 12.53 16.99
C GLY A 189 25.22 12.24 15.73
N ILE A 190 25.95 12.11 14.62
CA ILE A 190 25.40 11.73 13.32
C ILE A 190 25.49 10.22 13.20
N HIS A 191 24.37 9.60 12.83
CA HIS A 191 24.25 8.15 12.69
C HIS A 191 23.73 7.78 11.31
N VAL A 192 24.23 6.66 10.76
CA VAL A 192 23.73 6.07 9.51
C VAL A 192 22.94 4.82 9.86
N ILE A 193 21.66 4.82 9.53
CA ILE A 193 20.76 3.70 9.74
C ILE A 193 20.49 3.06 8.39
N LYS A 194 20.78 1.76 8.26
CA LYS A 194 20.61 1.00 7.03
C LYS A 194 19.68 -0.18 7.25
N ALA A 195 18.70 -0.33 6.36
CA ALA A 195 17.83 -1.51 6.29
C ALA A 195 18.11 -2.27 5.00
N LYS A 196 18.10 -3.60 5.07
CA LYS A 196 18.29 -4.51 3.93
C LYS A 196 17.15 -5.51 3.90
N ALA A 197 16.71 -5.89 2.71
CA ALA A 197 15.69 -6.91 2.50
C ALA A 197 16.04 -7.84 1.35
N LYS A 198 15.60 -9.10 1.46
CA LYS A 198 15.72 -10.14 0.44
C LYS A 198 14.38 -10.84 0.24
N ASP A 199 14.02 -11.08 -1.02
CA ASP A 199 12.83 -11.86 -1.36
C ASP A 199 13.14 -13.35 -1.61
N SER A 200 12.08 -14.16 -1.69
CA SER A 200 12.16 -15.61 -1.92
C SER A 200 12.70 -15.99 -3.30
N ALA A 201 12.72 -15.05 -4.26
CA ALA A 201 13.34 -15.21 -5.56
C ALA A 201 14.85 -14.87 -5.54
N GLY A 202 15.37 -14.38 -4.41
CA GLY A 202 16.78 -14.08 -4.19
C GLY A 202 17.18 -12.65 -4.56
N HIS A 203 16.24 -11.76 -4.88
CA HIS A 203 16.53 -10.35 -5.10
C HIS A 203 16.74 -9.63 -3.78
N GLU A 204 17.62 -8.63 -3.76
CA GLU A 204 18.02 -7.92 -2.55
C GLU A 204 18.04 -6.41 -2.77
N SER A 205 17.57 -5.63 -1.81
CA SER A 205 17.65 -4.17 -1.85
C SER A 205 18.00 -3.61 -0.48
N GLU A 206 18.64 -2.45 -0.46
CA GLU A 206 19.00 -1.75 0.77
C GLU A 206 18.71 -0.26 0.69
N ARG A 207 18.36 0.33 1.84
CA ARG A 207 18.17 1.76 2.00
C ARG A 207 18.95 2.23 3.22
N ALA A 208 19.57 3.40 3.13
CA ALA A 208 20.23 4.05 4.24
C ALA A 208 19.67 5.47 4.41
N VAL A 209 19.55 5.89 5.66
CA VAL A 209 19.19 7.24 6.08
C VAL A 209 20.24 7.76 7.05
N THR A 210 20.54 9.05 6.95
CA THR A 210 21.45 9.75 7.87
C THR A 210 20.66 10.67 8.78
N ILE A 211 20.90 10.57 10.07
CA ILE A 211 20.19 11.36 11.09
C ILE A 211 21.16 12.02 12.06
N GLY A 212 20.70 13.08 12.73
CA GLY A 212 21.38 13.71 13.86
C GLY A 212 20.63 13.47 15.17
N VAL A 213 21.28 12.84 16.15
CA VAL A 213 20.78 12.63 17.52
C VAL A 213 21.30 13.73 18.42
N ASN A 214 20.40 14.54 18.97
CA ASN A 214 20.71 15.80 19.69
C ASN A 214 21.66 16.74 18.92
N THR A 215 21.73 16.61 17.60
CA THR A 215 22.57 17.44 16.72
C THR A 215 21.92 17.58 15.34
N SER A 216 22.47 18.48 14.51
CA SER A 216 22.16 18.54 13.09
C SER A 216 22.60 17.27 12.36
N TRP A 217 21.80 16.82 11.40
CA TRP A 217 22.14 15.71 10.49
C TRP A 217 23.33 16.08 9.58
N GLU A 218 23.56 17.37 9.33
CA GLU A 218 24.72 17.88 8.59
C GLU A 218 25.93 17.98 9.52
N ALA A 219 27.05 17.38 9.13
CA ALA A 219 28.32 17.61 9.79
C ALA A 219 28.72 19.07 9.60
N THR A 220 28.98 19.80 10.69
CA THR A 220 29.59 21.13 10.57
C THR A 220 31.02 20.94 10.07
N PRO A 221 31.45 21.50 8.92
CA PRO A 221 32.84 21.42 8.51
C PRO A 221 33.69 22.11 9.57
N VAL A 222 34.63 21.37 10.17
CA VAL A 222 35.61 21.97 11.09
C VAL A 222 36.43 22.99 10.29
N PRO A 223 36.52 24.26 10.71
CA PRO A 223 37.34 25.23 9.99
C PRO A 223 38.78 24.73 9.93
N THR A 224 39.29 24.57 8.71
CA THR A 224 40.68 24.18 8.47
C THR A 224 41.57 25.28 9.04
N VAL A 225 42.25 25.01 10.15
CA VAL A 225 43.29 25.91 10.65
C VAL A 225 44.42 25.91 9.62
N ASN A 226 44.58 27.05 8.93
CA ASN A 226 45.64 27.27 7.98
C ASN A 226 46.97 27.39 8.76
N PRO A 227 47.98 26.54 8.53
CA PRO A 227 49.29 26.74 9.14
C PRO A 227 49.91 28.04 8.63
N THR A 228 50.40 28.87 9.55
CA THR A 228 51.16 30.11 9.32
C THR A 228 52.44 29.89 8.52
#